data_AF-A0A7S4JKG3-F1
#
_entry.id   AF-A0A7S4JKG3-F1
#
_cell.length_a   1.000
_cell.length_b   1.000
_cell.length_c   1.000
_cell.angle_alpha   90.00
_cell.angle_beta   90.00
_cell.angle_gamma   90.00
#
_symmetry.space_group_name_H-M   'P 1'
#
loop_
_entity.id
_entity.type
_entity.pdbx_description
1 polymer ?
#
loop_
_entity_poly.entity_id
_entity_poly.type
_entity_poly.pdbx_seq_one_letter_code
_entity_poly.pdbx_strand_id
1 'polypeptide(L)'
;MSLGFGFEYKTPEEAVVTVVEPGGPADAAGVRVGDVILQVNGEPVQNLPRGLKETLTMGGLEVSLLLQAQEQLLSAGTWGFIGMGSLRSRPQPRSVTIRRRPHKSPGKSREDVSLPPAAAAHREVGRECFRQGKWDEASRAFTEAISVCSDSHTLYTNRALCHQKLGRWELVERDARLALSQPKGGSNSVKAHYLLGKALLELGRHEEAKHELLKSMSLSSSPDFKNYRGSIDAALCLARKRIWEKEQVKRSGRDYDLREELLQLAERCHESKKRKGADAPQTSALEDRSNAIYLVFKNSAQRNEVSSIPKGIICRLSRKVMIDPVTSPFGQTYDREAIEEHLAKSGGCDPFNANERYTASQLINNLALKNFIDQFLEKHPWAFEHVC
;
A
#
# COMPACT_ATOMS: atom_id res chain seq x y z
N MET A 1 14.78 -17.71 -25.12
CA MET A 1 14.36 -17.22 -23.78
C MET A 1 14.81 -15.77 -23.71
N SER A 2 13.87 -14.84 -23.89
CA SER A 2 14.16 -13.40 -23.94
C SER A 2 14.82 -12.94 -22.64
N LEU A 3 16.05 -12.42 -22.72
CA LEU A 3 16.88 -11.98 -21.59
C LEU A 3 16.40 -10.64 -20.98
N GLY A 4 15.13 -10.26 -21.18
CA GLY A 4 14.55 -8.99 -20.71
C GLY A 4 15.06 -7.73 -21.43
N PHE A 5 16.01 -7.88 -22.37
CA PHE A 5 16.58 -6.80 -23.19
C PHE A 5 16.06 -6.80 -24.64
N GLY A 6 15.21 -7.75 -25.03
CA GLY A 6 14.55 -7.77 -26.34
C GLY A 6 15.42 -8.25 -27.52
N PHE A 7 16.42 -9.10 -27.27
CA PHE A 7 17.20 -9.75 -28.31
C PHE A 7 17.64 -11.16 -27.90
N GLU A 8 17.97 -12.01 -28.88
CA GLU A 8 18.57 -13.34 -28.71
C GLU A 8 19.88 -13.46 -29.52
N TYR A 9 20.79 -14.32 -29.08
CA TYR A 9 22.09 -14.52 -29.72
C TYR A 9 22.48 -16.01 -29.80
N LYS A 10 23.33 -16.35 -30.77
CA LYS A 10 23.88 -17.69 -31.03
C LYS A 10 25.12 -17.93 -30.17
N THR A 11 25.13 -19.10 -29.50
CA THR A 11 26.15 -19.71 -28.61
C THR A 11 26.97 -18.75 -27.72
N PRO A 12 27.27 -19.09 -26.45
CA PRO A 12 28.06 -18.20 -25.57
C PRO A 12 29.44 -17.80 -26.11
N GLU A 13 30.01 -18.62 -26.99
CA GLU A 13 31.35 -18.47 -27.57
C GLU A 13 31.37 -17.59 -28.83
N GLU A 14 30.32 -17.63 -29.67
CA GLU A 14 30.24 -16.82 -30.89
C GLU A 14 29.56 -15.46 -30.65
N ALA A 15 28.67 -15.38 -29.65
CA ALA A 15 28.02 -14.15 -29.17
C ALA A 15 27.38 -13.28 -30.27
N VAL A 16 26.85 -13.91 -31.33
CA VAL A 16 26.25 -13.22 -32.49
C VAL A 16 24.75 -13.04 -32.30
N VAL A 17 24.23 -11.83 -32.41
CA VAL A 17 22.81 -11.52 -32.30
C VAL A 17 22.04 -12.16 -33.47
N THR A 18 21.07 -13.01 -33.17
CA THR A 18 20.27 -13.74 -34.16
C THR A 18 18.86 -13.20 -34.31
N VAL A 19 18.30 -12.63 -33.24
CA VAL A 19 16.93 -12.10 -33.23
C VAL A 19 16.91 -10.81 -32.43
N VAL A 20 16.20 -9.81 -32.92
CA VAL A 20 15.90 -8.57 -32.19
C VAL A 20 14.39 -8.37 -32.23
N GLU A 21 13.77 -8.17 -31.07
CA GLU A 21 12.33 -7.92 -30.95
C GLU A 21 11.99 -6.52 -31.48
N PRO A 22 11.17 -6.37 -32.54
CA PRO A 22 10.84 -5.07 -33.11
C PRO A 22 10.15 -4.14 -32.10
N GLY A 23 10.65 -2.91 -31.94
CA GLY A 23 10.17 -1.96 -30.93
C GLY A 23 10.53 -2.33 -29.47
N GLY A 24 11.35 -3.38 -29.28
CA GLY A 24 11.90 -3.80 -28.01
C GLY A 24 13.11 -2.96 -27.57
N PRO A 25 13.60 -3.14 -26.33
CA PRO A 25 14.70 -2.32 -25.82
C PRO A 25 16.00 -2.38 -26.64
N ALA A 26 16.36 -3.55 -27.17
CA ALA A 26 17.54 -3.71 -28.03
C ALA A 26 17.39 -3.06 -29.41
N ASP A 27 16.20 -3.14 -29.99
CA ASP A 27 15.89 -2.47 -31.27
C ASP A 27 15.98 -0.94 -31.11
N ALA A 28 15.41 -0.41 -30.02
CA ALA A 28 15.50 1.01 -29.68
C ALA A 28 16.95 1.49 -29.40
N ALA A 29 17.81 0.60 -28.89
CA ALA A 29 19.23 0.87 -28.67
C ALA A 29 20.09 0.70 -29.94
N GLY A 30 19.50 0.31 -31.08
CA GLY A 30 20.20 0.19 -32.36
C GLY A 30 20.98 -1.12 -32.55
N VAL A 31 20.64 -2.18 -31.80
CA VAL A 31 21.16 -3.53 -31.99
C VAL A 31 20.53 -4.14 -33.24
N ARG A 32 21.33 -4.81 -34.07
CA ARG A 32 20.87 -5.44 -35.31
C ARG A 32 21.20 -6.92 -35.33
N VAL A 33 20.39 -7.67 -36.06
CA VAL A 33 20.68 -9.09 -36.34
C VAL A 33 21.98 -9.17 -37.14
N GLY A 34 22.90 -10.04 -36.70
CA GLY A 34 24.24 -10.18 -37.25
C GLY A 34 25.33 -9.35 -36.55
N ASP A 35 24.99 -8.58 -35.50
CA ASP A 35 26.01 -7.97 -34.65
C ASP A 35 26.69 -9.01 -33.75
N VAL A 36 28.01 -8.91 -33.61
CA VAL A 36 28.79 -9.70 -32.65
C VAL A 36 29.03 -8.89 -31.38
N ILE A 37 28.70 -9.48 -30.23
CA ILE A 37 28.92 -8.86 -28.92
C ILE A 37 30.36 -9.13 -28.50
N LEU A 38 31.17 -8.08 -28.44
CA LEU A 38 32.59 -8.17 -28.08
C LEU A 38 32.82 -7.95 -26.58
N GLN A 39 32.06 -7.04 -25.98
CA GLN A 39 32.17 -6.71 -24.55
C GLN A 39 30.80 -6.49 -23.92
N VAL A 40 30.72 -6.77 -22.61
CA VAL A 40 29.57 -6.47 -21.76
C VAL A 40 30.05 -5.67 -20.55
N ASN A 41 29.50 -4.48 -20.36
CA ASN A 41 29.85 -3.54 -19.29
C ASN A 41 31.36 -3.23 -19.21
N GLY A 42 32.04 -3.18 -20.36
CA GLY A 42 33.48 -2.90 -20.46
C GLY A 42 34.38 -4.13 -20.36
N GLU A 43 33.84 -5.31 -20.06
CA GLU A 43 34.60 -6.55 -19.96
C GLU A 43 34.46 -7.39 -21.25
N PRO A 44 35.56 -7.89 -21.84
CA PRO A 44 35.53 -8.81 -22.98
C PRO A 44 34.72 -10.07 -22.68
N VAL A 45 33.87 -10.47 -23.63
CA VAL A 45 32.98 -11.64 -23.47
C VAL A 45 33.74 -12.91 -23.10
N GLN A 46 34.95 -13.10 -23.64
CA GLN A 46 35.82 -14.24 -23.37
C GLN A 46 36.35 -14.28 -21.93
N ASN A 47 36.39 -13.14 -21.25
CA ASN A 47 36.91 -13.00 -19.89
C ASN A 47 35.80 -12.86 -18.83
N LEU A 48 34.53 -13.04 -19.22
CA LEU A 48 33.42 -12.92 -18.28
C LEU A 48 33.44 -14.10 -17.29
N PRO A 49 33.61 -13.86 -15.98
CA PRO A 49 33.85 -14.92 -14.99
C PRO A 49 32.66 -15.88 -14.80
N ARG A 50 31.47 -15.50 -15.29
CA ARG A 50 30.23 -16.31 -15.23
C ARG A 50 29.63 -16.56 -16.62
N GLY A 51 30.37 -16.23 -17.68
CA GLY A 51 29.88 -16.30 -19.04
C GLY A 51 28.81 -15.25 -19.39
N LEU A 52 28.53 -15.12 -20.68
CA LEU A 52 27.70 -14.06 -21.25
C LEU A 52 26.24 -14.10 -20.76
N LYS A 53 25.63 -15.30 -20.77
CA LYS A 53 24.20 -15.47 -20.47
C LYS A 53 23.88 -15.06 -19.02
N GLU A 54 24.68 -15.51 -18.07
CA GLU A 54 24.46 -15.23 -16.65
C GLU A 54 24.80 -13.78 -16.32
N THR A 55 25.83 -13.22 -16.96
CA THR A 55 26.18 -11.79 -16.81
C THR A 55 25.06 -10.89 -17.32
N LEU A 56 24.43 -11.22 -18.45
CA LEU A 56 23.26 -10.51 -18.95
C LEU A 56 22.04 -10.72 -18.05
N THR A 57 21.83 -11.94 -17.54
CA THR A 57 20.65 -12.27 -16.71
C THR A 57 20.71 -11.58 -15.34
N MET A 58 21.87 -11.62 -14.66
CA MET A 58 22.11 -10.99 -13.36
C MET A 58 22.49 -9.50 -13.47
N GLY A 59 22.85 -9.03 -14.67
CA GLY A 59 23.01 -7.62 -14.97
C GLY A 59 21.73 -6.88 -14.58
N GLY A 60 21.89 -5.69 -14.00
CA GLY A 60 20.79 -4.89 -13.46
C GLY A 60 19.82 -4.38 -14.52
N LEU A 61 19.30 -3.18 -14.33
CA LEU A 61 18.33 -2.59 -15.25
C LEU A 61 18.95 -2.16 -16.58
N GLU A 62 20.28 -2.05 -16.66
CA GLU A 62 21.02 -1.54 -17.83
C GLU A 62 22.21 -2.44 -18.15
N VAL A 63 22.51 -2.57 -19.43
CA VAL A 63 23.71 -3.24 -19.91
C VAL A 63 24.33 -2.45 -21.06
N SER A 64 25.63 -2.23 -20.99
CA SER A 64 26.41 -1.63 -22.08
C SER A 64 27.09 -2.73 -22.88
N LEU A 65 26.88 -2.75 -24.19
CA LEU A 65 27.44 -3.74 -25.11
C LEU A 65 28.34 -3.05 -26.11
N LEU A 66 29.55 -3.58 -26.32
CA LEU A 66 30.36 -3.20 -27.47
C LEU A 66 30.07 -4.18 -28.60
N LEU A 67 29.49 -3.68 -29.68
CA LEU A 67 29.03 -4.47 -30.82
C LEU A 67 29.85 -4.19 -32.06
N GLN A 68 30.11 -5.21 -32.86
CA GLN A 68 30.69 -5.05 -34.19
C GLN A 68 29.84 -5.80 -35.21
N ALA A 69 29.50 -5.11 -36.31
CA ALA A 69 28.77 -5.74 -37.40
C ALA A 69 29.64 -6.81 -38.05
N GLN A 70 29.12 -8.03 -38.19
CA GLN A 70 29.86 -9.10 -38.85
C GLN A 70 29.88 -8.85 -40.36
N GLU A 71 31.07 -8.66 -40.95
CA GLU A 71 31.20 -8.59 -42.40
C GLU A 71 30.84 -9.95 -43.00
N GLN A 72 29.79 -9.99 -43.81
CA GLN A 72 29.58 -11.12 -44.71
C GLN A 72 30.71 -11.11 -45.74
N LEU A 73 31.61 -12.09 -45.63
CA LEU A 73 32.45 -12.49 -46.76
C LEU A 73 31.51 -12.95 -47.88
N LEU A 74 31.15 -12.03 -48.75
CA LEU A 74 30.72 -12.38 -50.10
C LEU A 74 31.82 -13.27 -50.66
N SER A 75 31.47 -14.51 -51.00
CA SER A 75 32.36 -15.45 -51.68
C SER A 75 33.00 -14.73 -52.87
N ALA A 76 34.30 -14.49 -52.75
CA ALA A 76 35.12 -13.94 -53.80
C ALA A 76 35.19 -14.97 -54.94
N GLY A 77 34.61 -14.61 -56.08
CA GLY A 77 34.74 -15.28 -57.36
C GLY A 77 34.88 -14.23 -58.46
N THR A 78 36.08 -13.64 -58.53
CA THR A 78 36.84 -13.38 -59.77
C THR A 78 36.33 -12.29 -60.72
N TRP A 79 36.72 -11.01 -60.57
CA TRP A 79 38.01 -10.30 -60.80
C TRP A 79 38.12 -9.72 -62.23
N GLY A 80 38.22 -8.40 -62.30
CA GLY A 80 38.67 -7.66 -63.47
C GLY A 80 38.41 -6.17 -63.28
N PHE A 81 39.44 -5.33 -63.40
CA PHE A 81 39.28 -3.93 -63.83
C PHE A 81 38.21 -3.06 -63.13
N ILE A 82 37.90 -3.41 -61.89
CA ILE A 82 37.50 -2.56 -60.77
C ILE A 82 38.50 -2.95 -59.67
N GLY A 83 39.46 -2.07 -59.36
CA GLY A 83 40.59 -2.34 -58.45
C GLY A 83 41.67 -1.28 -58.68
N MET A 84 42.39 -0.75 -57.69
CA MET A 84 42.74 -1.26 -56.37
C MET A 84 42.68 -0.14 -55.33
N GLY A 85 42.37 -0.52 -54.09
CA GLY A 85 43.03 0.09 -52.93
C GLY A 85 42.31 1.23 -52.23
N SER A 86 40.99 1.40 -52.38
CA SER A 86 40.25 1.99 -51.26
C SER A 86 40.25 0.93 -50.16
N LEU A 87 41.10 1.12 -49.14
CA LEU A 87 41.01 0.37 -47.89
C LEU A 87 39.56 0.49 -47.43
N ARG A 88 38.75 -0.55 -47.63
CA ARG A 88 37.45 -0.64 -46.96
C ARG A 88 37.78 -0.74 -45.48
N SER A 89 37.60 0.39 -44.80
CA SER A 89 37.78 0.48 -43.36
C SER A 89 36.82 -0.51 -42.71
N ARG A 90 37.36 -1.42 -41.89
CA ARG A 90 36.55 -2.33 -41.08
C ARG A 90 35.50 -1.51 -40.33
N PRO A 91 34.24 -1.94 -40.27
CA PRO A 91 33.22 -1.23 -39.52
C PRO A 91 33.68 -1.12 -38.07
N GLN A 92 33.78 0.12 -37.57
CA GLN A 92 34.25 0.38 -36.22
C GLN A 92 33.24 -0.18 -35.20
N PRO A 93 33.72 -0.75 -34.09
CA PRO A 93 32.84 -1.24 -33.04
C PRO A 93 32.07 -0.08 -32.41
N ARG A 94 30.79 -0.30 -32.12
CA ARG A 94 29.88 0.70 -31.55
C ARG A 94 29.42 0.25 -30.18
N SER A 95 29.45 1.17 -29.22
CA SER A 95 28.93 0.93 -27.87
C SER A 95 27.46 1.31 -27.80
N VAL A 96 26.63 0.42 -27.29
CA VAL A 96 25.20 0.64 -27.08
C VAL A 96 24.81 0.26 -25.66
N THR A 97 23.99 1.09 -25.03
CA THR A 97 23.45 0.79 -23.70
C THR A 97 21.97 0.47 -23.80
N ILE A 98 21.59 -0.72 -23.35
CA ILE A 98 20.22 -1.24 -23.41
C ILE A 98 19.64 -1.23 -22.00
N ARG A 99 18.41 -0.73 -21.83
CA ARG A 99 17.69 -0.71 -20.55
C ARG A 99 16.50 -1.67 -20.56
N ARG A 100 16.38 -2.57 -19.58
CA ARG A 100 15.26 -3.53 -19.49
C ARG A 100 13.92 -2.84 -19.23
N ARG A 101 12.81 -3.44 -19.68
CA ARG A 101 11.48 -3.15 -19.13
C ARG A 101 11.28 -3.93 -17.81
N PRO A 102 10.80 -3.30 -16.72
CA PRO A 102 10.58 -4.00 -15.46
C PRO A 102 9.38 -4.96 -15.56
N HIS A 103 9.60 -6.25 -15.33
CA HIS A 103 8.52 -7.21 -15.03
C HIS A 103 8.26 -7.26 -13.51
N LYS A 104 7.05 -6.84 -13.08
CA LYS A 104 6.36 -7.15 -11.81
C LYS A 104 5.80 -8.60 -11.91
N SER A 105 5.76 -9.53 -10.96
CA SER A 105 6.12 -9.70 -9.53
C SER A 105 5.93 -11.22 -9.18
N PRO A 106 6.09 -11.73 -7.93
CA PRO A 106 6.66 -11.14 -6.73
C PRO A 106 7.78 -11.99 -6.09
N GLY A 107 8.66 -11.32 -5.36
CA GLY A 107 9.68 -11.94 -4.54
C GLY A 107 9.09 -12.89 -3.50
N LYS A 108 9.77 -14.01 -3.30
CA LYS A 108 9.68 -14.77 -2.06
C LYS A 108 9.99 -13.81 -0.91
N SER A 109 9.01 -13.48 -0.08
CA SER A 109 9.30 -13.06 1.28
C SER A 109 10.07 -14.23 1.93
N ARG A 110 11.34 -14.01 2.21
CA ARG A 110 12.21 -14.96 2.92
C ARG A 110 11.80 -14.98 4.40
N GLU A 111 10.62 -15.53 4.68
CA GLU A 111 10.16 -15.83 6.04
C GLU A 111 9.80 -17.31 6.23
N ASP A 112 10.31 -18.17 5.34
CA ASP A 112 10.19 -19.60 5.50
C ASP A 112 11.23 -20.07 6.52
N VAL A 113 10.84 -20.00 7.80
CA VAL A 113 11.21 -21.04 8.78
C VAL A 113 11.07 -22.38 8.05
N SER A 114 12.11 -23.22 8.08
CA SER A 114 12.09 -24.54 7.45
C SER A 114 10.89 -25.35 7.96
N LEU A 115 9.77 -25.27 7.24
CA LEU A 115 8.57 -26.01 7.54
C LEU A 115 8.78 -27.45 7.07
N PRO A 116 8.29 -28.45 7.82
CA PRO A 116 8.27 -29.82 7.34
C PRO A 116 7.63 -29.89 5.94
N PRO A 117 8.14 -30.72 5.00
CA PRO A 117 7.63 -30.77 3.63
C PRO A 117 6.11 -31.00 3.54
N ALA A 118 5.56 -31.83 4.43
CA ALA A 118 4.12 -32.04 4.56
C ALA A 118 3.38 -30.74 4.94
N ALA A 119 3.83 -30.01 5.97
CA ALA A 119 3.22 -28.75 6.37
C ALA A 119 3.33 -27.67 5.27
N ALA A 120 4.46 -27.64 4.54
CA ALA A 120 4.64 -26.76 3.40
C ALA A 120 3.67 -27.09 2.25
N ALA A 121 3.45 -28.38 1.95
CA ALA A 121 2.50 -28.79 0.92
C ALA A 121 1.06 -28.36 1.26
N HIS A 122 0.58 -28.63 2.48
CA HIS A 122 -0.75 -28.17 2.93
C HIS A 122 -0.87 -26.63 2.93
N ARG A 123 0.22 -25.92 3.26
CA ARG A 123 0.26 -24.45 3.18
C ARG A 123 0.10 -23.94 1.75
N GLU A 124 0.77 -24.55 0.77
CA GLU A 124 0.65 -24.14 -0.64
C GLU A 124 -0.76 -24.46 -1.18
N VAL A 125 -1.35 -25.59 -0.81
CA VAL A 125 -2.76 -25.90 -1.11
C VAL A 125 -3.68 -24.82 -0.52
N GLY A 126 -3.48 -24.45 0.75
CA GLY A 126 -4.25 -23.38 1.39
C GLY A 126 -4.11 -22.03 0.69
N ARG A 127 -2.90 -21.67 0.24
CA ARG A 127 -2.64 -20.44 -0.53
C ARG A 127 -3.33 -20.46 -1.89
N GLU A 128 -3.35 -21.61 -2.56
CA GLU A 128 -4.06 -21.79 -3.83
C GLU A 128 -5.56 -21.62 -3.66
N CYS A 129 -6.17 -22.34 -2.70
CA CYS A 129 -7.59 -22.20 -2.36
C CYS A 129 -7.94 -20.75 -1.99
N PHE A 130 -7.06 -20.05 -1.26
CA PHE A 130 -7.24 -18.64 -0.93
C PHE A 130 -7.26 -17.77 -2.20
N ARG A 131 -6.35 -17.97 -3.14
CA ARG A 131 -6.35 -17.20 -4.41
C ARG A 131 -7.61 -17.45 -5.24
N GLN A 132 -8.15 -18.65 -5.17
CA GLN A 132 -9.41 -19.05 -5.83
C GLN A 132 -10.67 -18.54 -5.11
N GLY A 133 -10.54 -17.88 -3.95
CA GLY A 133 -11.67 -17.41 -3.18
C GLY A 133 -12.39 -18.47 -2.34
N LYS A 134 -11.83 -19.68 -2.23
CA LYS A 134 -12.41 -20.79 -1.46
C LYS A 134 -11.92 -20.77 -0.02
N TRP A 135 -12.43 -19.82 0.77
CA TRP A 135 -11.91 -19.50 2.10
C TRP A 135 -12.05 -20.65 3.13
N ASP A 136 -13.16 -21.40 3.11
CA ASP A 136 -13.36 -22.53 4.02
C ASP A 136 -12.45 -23.73 3.70
N GLU A 137 -12.19 -24.00 2.41
CA GLU A 137 -11.21 -25.02 1.99
C GLU A 137 -9.79 -24.61 2.39
N ALA A 138 -9.44 -23.33 2.17
CA ALA A 138 -8.16 -22.78 2.58
C ALA A 138 -7.95 -22.89 4.10
N SER A 139 -8.98 -22.59 4.89
CA SER A 139 -8.94 -22.71 6.35
C SER A 139 -8.71 -24.15 6.82
N ARG A 140 -9.33 -25.13 6.15
CA ARG A 140 -9.10 -26.57 6.41
C ARG A 140 -7.67 -26.97 6.08
N ALA A 141 -7.15 -26.61 4.91
CA ALA A 141 -5.77 -26.90 4.51
C ALA A 141 -4.74 -26.26 5.47
N PHE A 142 -4.96 -25.03 5.93
CA PHE A 142 -4.10 -24.43 6.96
C PHE A 142 -4.22 -25.13 8.32
N THR A 143 -5.38 -25.66 8.67
CA THR A 143 -5.57 -26.44 9.90
C THR A 143 -4.80 -27.77 9.83
N GLU A 144 -4.81 -28.45 8.67
CA GLU A 144 -3.97 -29.62 8.42
C GLU A 144 -2.49 -29.25 8.53
N ALA A 145 -2.05 -28.14 7.93
CA ALA A 145 -0.67 -27.66 8.05
C ALA A 145 -0.25 -27.40 9.52
N ILE A 146 -1.15 -26.80 10.31
CA ILE A 146 -0.92 -26.53 11.75
C ILE A 146 -0.85 -27.82 12.56
N SER A 147 -1.65 -28.84 12.20
CA SER A 147 -1.60 -30.14 12.87
C SER A 147 -0.25 -30.85 12.70
N VAL A 148 0.44 -30.58 11.58
CA VAL A 148 1.78 -31.10 11.31
C VAL A 148 2.86 -30.21 11.94
N CYS A 149 2.68 -28.89 11.92
CA CYS A 149 3.62 -27.93 12.51
C CYS A 149 2.88 -26.79 13.20
N SER A 150 2.83 -26.86 14.54
CA SER A 150 2.15 -25.87 15.39
C SER A 150 2.95 -24.60 15.63
N ASP A 151 4.24 -24.57 15.27
CA ASP A 151 5.23 -23.63 15.79
C ASP A 151 5.41 -22.39 14.89
N SER A 152 4.58 -22.27 13.86
CA SER A 152 4.72 -21.29 12.78
C SER A 152 3.62 -20.24 12.85
N HIS A 153 4.00 -19.01 13.21
CA HIS A 153 3.08 -17.87 13.24
C HIS A 153 2.47 -17.56 11.86
N THR A 154 3.18 -17.87 10.77
CA THR A 154 2.70 -17.64 9.39
C THR A 154 1.48 -18.50 9.06
N LEU A 155 1.39 -19.72 9.58
CA LEU A 155 0.24 -20.61 9.35
C LEU A 155 -1.01 -20.07 10.03
N TYR A 156 -0.89 -19.63 11.30
CA TYR A 156 -2.00 -19.00 12.02
C TYR A 156 -2.45 -17.70 11.37
N THR A 157 -1.53 -16.82 10.95
CA THR A 157 -1.93 -15.57 10.27
C THR A 157 -2.58 -15.81 8.91
N ASN A 158 -2.21 -16.87 8.19
CA ASN A 158 -2.87 -17.24 6.93
C ASN A 158 -4.27 -17.82 7.17
N ARG A 159 -4.45 -18.64 8.21
CA ARG A 159 -5.78 -19.13 8.62
C ARG A 159 -6.68 -17.98 9.11
N ALA A 160 -6.11 -17.05 9.89
CA ALA A 160 -6.78 -15.84 10.34
C ALA A 160 -7.28 -14.98 9.16
N LEU A 161 -6.49 -14.84 8.08
CA LEU A 161 -6.97 -14.17 6.86
C LEU A 161 -8.18 -14.88 6.22
N CYS A 162 -8.23 -16.21 6.25
CA CYS A 162 -9.40 -16.94 5.75
C CYS A 162 -10.63 -16.64 6.60
N HIS A 163 -10.49 -16.66 7.92
CA HIS A 163 -11.57 -16.31 8.85
C HIS A 163 -12.01 -14.87 8.72
N GLN A 164 -11.09 -13.94 8.45
CA GLN A 164 -11.39 -12.55 8.16
C GLN A 164 -12.27 -12.41 6.91
N LYS A 165 -11.95 -13.13 5.83
CA LYS A 165 -12.76 -13.13 4.60
C LYS A 165 -14.16 -13.71 4.81
N LEU A 166 -14.31 -14.59 5.81
CA LEU A 166 -15.59 -15.17 6.22
C LEU A 166 -16.33 -14.36 7.31
N GLY A 167 -15.76 -13.25 7.80
CA GLY A 167 -16.34 -12.43 8.87
C GLY A 167 -16.38 -13.09 10.25
N ARG A 168 -15.59 -14.15 10.49
CA ARG A 168 -15.55 -14.88 11.77
C ARG A 168 -14.51 -14.27 12.73
N TRP A 169 -14.81 -13.09 13.28
CA TRP A 169 -13.84 -12.24 13.99
C TRP A 169 -13.25 -12.85 15.27
N GLU A 170 -14.03 -13.66 15.99
CA GLU A 170 -13.57 -14.35 17.20
C GLU A 170 -12.47 -15.37 16.87
N LEU A 171 -12.60 -16.05 15.73
CA LEU A 171 -11.57 -16.98 15.24
C LEU A 171 -10.32 -16.23 14.76
N VAL A 172 -10.50 -15.04 14.16
CA VAL A 172 -9.37 -14.16 13.78
C VAL A 172 -8.61 -13.72 15.03
N GLU A 173 -9.30 -13.27 16.08
CA GLU A 173 -8.67 -12.89 17.34
C GLU A 173 -7.87 -14.06 17.92
N ARG A 174 -8.48 -15.25 18.00
CA ARG A 174 -7.82 -16.44 18.54
C ARG A 174 -6.56 -16.78 17.76
N ASP A 175 -6.65 -16.84 16.43
CA ASP A 175 -5.50 -17.19 15.59
C ASP A 175 -4.41 -16.13 15.60
N ALA A 176 -4.78 -14.84 15.67
CA ALA A 176 -3.81 -13.76 15.77
C ALA A 176 -3.06 -13.79 17.11
N ARG A 177 -3.76 -14.05 18.24
CA ARG A 177 -3.11 -14.26 19.55
C ARG A 177 -2.19 -15.48 19.54
N LEU A 178 -2.63 -16.59 18.95
CA LEU A 178 -1.80 -17.79 18.79
C LEU A 178 -0.55 -17.48 17.96
N ALA A 179 -0.69 -16.74 16.85
CA ALA A 179 0.44 -16.31 16.03
C ALA A 179 1.46 -15.47 16.84
N LEU A 180 0.98 -14.53 17.65
CA LEU A 180 1.83 -13.69 18.50
C LEU A 180 2.52 -14.47 19.62
N SER A 181 1.88 -15.52 20.14
CA SER A 181 2.45 -16.39 21.17
C SER A 181 3.55 -17.34 20.65
N GLN A 182 3.74 -17.44 19.34
CA GLN A 182 4.72 -18.36 18.78
C GLN A 182 6.17 -17.91 19.07
N PRO A 183 7.05 -18.80 19.53
CA PRO A 183 8.41 -18.47 19.93
C PRO A 183 9.28 -17.98 18.76
N LYS A 184 8.98 -18.44 17.54
CA LYS A 184 9.74 -18.11 16.33
C LYS A 184 9.17 -16.86 15.66
N GLY A 185 9.57 -15.69 16.15
CA GLY A 185 9.27 -14.39 15.53
C GLY A 185 7.81 -13.95 15.59
N GLY A 186 6.94 -14.70 16.27
CA GLY A 186 5.51 -14.41 16.38
C GLY A 186 5.23 -13.05 16.97
N SER A 187 5.90 -12.71 18.08
CA SER A 187 5.73 -11.44 18.80
C SER A 187 6.09 -10.18 18.00
N ASN A 188 6.82 -10.31 16.89
CA ASN A 188 7.21 -9.17 16.03
C ASN A 188 6.52 -9.24 14.65
N SER A 189 5.45 -10.02 14.53
CA SER A 189 4.70 -10.11 13.27
C SER A 189 3.75 -8.93 13.10
N VAL A 190 4.10 -8.02 12.18
CA VAL A 190 3.24 -6.88 11.79
C VAL A 190 1.84 -7.38 11.41
N LYS A 191 1.78 -8.42 10.58
CA LYS A 191 0.53 -9.00 10.11
C LYS A 191 -0.34 -9.52 11.26
N ALA A 192 0.26 -10.20 12.24
CA ALA A 192 -0.49 -10.72 13.38
C ALA A 192 -1.07 -9.59 14.25
N HIS A 193 -0.29 -8.55 14.57
CA HIS A 193 -0.79 -7.38 15.30
C HIS A 193 -1.89 -6.64 14.53
N TYR A 194 -1.73 -6.45 13.21
CA TYR A 194 -2.76 -5.85 12.37
C TYR A 194 -4.07 -6.65 12.39
N LEU A 195 -3.99 -7.98 12.21
CA LEU A 195 -5.18 -8.85 12.22
C LEU A 195 -5.86 -8.87 13.58
N LEU A 196 -5.10 -8.90 14.67
CA LEU A 196 -5.62 -8.80 16.04
C LEU A 196 -6.34 -7.46 16.25
N GLY A 197 -5.69 -6.35 15.89
CA GLY A 197 -6.26 -5.02 16.00
C GLY A 197 -7.56 -4.87 15.20
N LYS A 198 -7.60 -5.42 13.97
CA LYS A 198 -8.81 -5.42 13.16
C LYS A 198 -9.93 -6.28 13.74
N ALA A 199 -9.63 -7.48 14.24
CA ALA A 199 -10.62 -8.32 14.90
C ALA A 199 -11.22 -7.63 16.14
N LEU A 200 -10.37 -7.00 16.96
CA LEU A 200 -10.80 -6.27 18.15
C LEU A 200 -11.67 -5.05 17.82
N LEU A 201 -11.45 -4.38 16.67
CA LEU A 201 -12.34 -3.31 16.21
C LEU A 201 -13.74 -3.81 15.94
N GLU A 202 -13.86 -4.91 15.20
CA GLU A 202 -15.14 -5.50 14.82
C GLU A 202 -15.87 -6.09 16.03
N LEU A 203 -15.13 -6.57 17.05
CA LEU A 203 -15.66 -7.03 18.33
C LEU A 203 -15.99 -5.90 19.32
N GLY A 204 -15.80 -4.63 18.96
CA GLY A 204 -16.11 -3.46 19.79
C GLY A 204 -15.09 -3.13 20.89
N ARG A 205 -13.95 -3.83 20.92
CA ARG A 205 -12.85 -3.63 21.89
C ARG A 205 -11.84 -2.61 21.38
N HIS A 206 -12.32 -1.37 21.20
CA HIS A 206 -11.60 -0.33 20.45
C HIS A 206 -10.26 0.12 21.08
N GLU A 207 -10.15 0.16 22.41
CA GLU A 207 -8.90 0.57 23.09
C GLU A 207 -7.79 -0.48 22.92
N GLU A 208 -8.12 -1.76 23.09
CA GLU A 208 -7.19 -2.86 22.85
C GLU A 208 -6.80 -2.91 21.37
N ALA A 209 -7.76 -2.68 20.47
CA ALA A 209 -7.47 -2.60 19.05
C ALA A 209 -6.45 -1.50 18.72
N LYS A 210 -6.65 -0.28 19.25
CA LYS A 210 -5.72 0.83 19.08
C LYS A 210 -4.32 0.47 19.57
N HIS A 211 -4.21 -0.17 20.74
CA HIS A 211 -2.92 -0.60 21.30
C HIS A 211 -2.18 -1.57 20.37
N GLU A 212 -2.87 -2.61 19.88
CA GLU A 212 -2.25 -3.60 18.99
C GLU A 212 -1.88 -3.03 17.62
N LEU A 213 -2.70 -2.12 17.08
CA LEU A 213 -2.38 -1.42 15.84
C LEU A 213 -1.18 -0.47 15.99
N LEU A 214 -1.01 0.19 17.14
CA LEU A 214 0.18 1.00 17.44
C LEU A 214 1.44 0.14 17.57
N LYS A 215 1.34 -1.07 18.15
CA LYS A 215 2.46 -2.04 18.13
C LYS A 215 2.81 -2.43 16.70
N SER A 216 1.82 -2.72 15.87
CA SER A 216 2.02 -3.00 14.44
C SER A 216 2.75 -1.85 13.72
N MET A 217 2.45 -0.59 14.09
CA MET A 217 3.10 0.60 13.56
C MET A 217 4.55 0.74 14.04
N SER A 218 4.83 0.39 15.30
CA SER A 218 6.20 0.45 15.85
C SER A 218 7.16 -0.52 15.16
N LEU A 219 6.64 -1.60 14.58
CA LEU A 219 7.37 -2.60 13.79
C LEU A 219 7.66 -2.16 12.35
N SER A 220 7.79 -0.84 12.13
CA SER A 220 7.96 -0.22 10.80
C SER A 220 9.21 -0.68 10.04
N SER A 221 10.22 -1.22 10.72
CA SER A 221 11.44 -1.77 10.12
C SER A 221 11.23 -3.12 9.42
N SER A 222 10.11 -3.82 9.68
CA SER A 222 9.82 -5.09 9.03
C SER A 222 9.51 -4.89 7.53
N PRO A 223 10.02 -5.76 6.63
CA PRO A 223 9.71 -5.69 5.20
C PRO A 223 8.20 -5.73 4.90
N ASP A 224 7.46 -6.49 5.71
CA ASP A 224 6.01 -6.68 5.56
C ASP A 224 5.22 -5.41 5.92
N PHE A 225 5.78 -4.50 6.70
CA PHE A 225 5.11 -3.27 7.13
C PHE A 225 4.61 -2.42 5.95
N LYS A 226 5.39 -2.35 4.86
CA LYS A 226 5.02 -1.57 3.67
C LYS A 226 3.67 -2.00 3.08
N ASN A 227 3.36 -3.30 3.12
CA ASN A 227 2.12 -3.84 2.56
C ASN A 227 0.90 -3.54 3.45
N TYR A 228 1.10 -3.44 4.76
CA TYR A 228 0.02 -3.23 5.72
C TYR A 228 -0.13 -1.76 6.15
N ARG A 229 0.85 -0.89 5.86
CA ARG A 229 0.88 0.50 6.34
C ARG A 229 -0.45 1.24 6.16
N GLY A 230 -0.97 1.31 4.93
CA GLY A 230 -2.23 2.00 4.65
C GLY A 230 -3.43 1.38 5.38
N SER A 231 -3.46 0.04 5.46
CA SER A 231 -4.49 -0.69 6.20
C SER A 231 -4.41 -0.46 7.72
N ILE A 232 -3.20 -0.34 8.28
CA ILE A 232 -2.97 -0.02 9.70
C ILE A 232 -3.39 1.43 9.97
N ASP A 233 -3.01 2.38 9.11
CA ASP A 233 -3.38 3.80 9.24
C ASP A 233 -4.90 3.97 9.24
N ALA A 234 -5.60 3.36 8.29
CA ALA A 234 -7.06 3.39 8.22
C ALA A 234 -7.70 2.76 9.48
N ALA A 235 -7.20 1.60 9.91
CA ALA A 235 -7.70 0.93 11.12
C ALA A 235 -7.46 1.75 12.39
N LEU A 236 -6.31 2.44 12.51
CA LEU A 236 -6.01 3.34 13.64
C LEU A 236 -6.96 4.54 13.67
N CYS A 237 -7.22 5.15 12.51
CA CYS A 237 -8.17 6.25 12.41
C CYS A 237 -9.59 5.80 12.79
N LEU A 238 -10.00 4.62 12.32
CA LEU A 238 -11.28 4.02 12.70
C LEU A 238 -11.36 3.75 14.21
N ALA A 239 -10.30 3.17 14.80
CA ALA A 239 -10.24 2.91 16.25
C ALA A 239 -10.40 4.21 17.05
N ARG A 240 -9.67 5.26 16.67
CA ARG A 240 -9.77 6.59 17.31
C ARG A 240 -11.17 7.18 17.17
N LYS A 241 -11.79 7.07 15.99
CA LYS A 241 -13.18 7.50 15.76
C LYS A 241 -14.16 6.78 16.66
N ARG A 242 -14.10 5.45 16.74
CA ARG A 242 -15.00 4.64 17.60
C ARG A 242 -14.83 4.94 19.09
N ILE A 243 -13.60 5.15 19.54
CA ILE A 243 -13.32 5.59 20.92
C ILE A 243 -13.95 6.96 21.16
N TRP A 244 -13.73 7.90 20.24
CA TRP A 244 -14.30 9.24 20.31
C TRP A 244 -15.83 9.21 20.33
N GLU A 245 -16.49 8.44 19.45
CA GLU A 245 -17.95 8.29 19.40
C GLU A 245 -18.50 7.81 20.76
N LYS A 246 -17.87 6.80 21.34
CA LYS A 246 -18.25 6.28 22.66
C LYS A 246 -18.12 7.35 23.75
N GLU A 247 -17.04 8.13 23.74
CA GLU A 247 -16.86 9.23 24.68
C GLU A 247 -17.81 10.41 24.41
N GLN A 248 -18.16 10.68 23.16
CA GLN A 248 -19.17 11.71 22.83
C GLN A 248 -20.54 11.34 23.35
N VAL A 249 -20.96 10.08 23.23
CA VAL A 249 -22.25 9.64 23.81
C VAL A 249 -22.26 9.87 25.33
N LYS A 250 -21.19 9.48 26.02
CA LYS A 250 -21.06 9.72 27.47
C LYS A 250 -21.01 11.21 27.82
N ARG A 251 -20.36 12.02 26.99
CA ARG A 251 -20.29 13.47 27.18
C ARG A 251 -21.65 14.11 26.97
N SER A 252 -22.34 13.76 25.90
CA SER A 252 -23.67 14.25 25.59
C SER A 252 -24.69 13.87 26.67
N GLY A 253 -24.57 12.67 27.25
CA GLY A 253 -25.39 12.27 28.40
C GLY A 253 -25.13 13.17 29.62
N ARG A 254 -23.86 13.37 29.99
CA ARG A 254 -23.46 14.28 31.08
C ARG A 254 -23.92 15.72 30.85
N ASP A 255 -23.80 16.21 29.62
CA ASP A 255 -24.22 17.56 29.23
C ASP A 255 -25.75 17.69 29.33
N TYR A 256 -26.50 16.65 28.96
CA TYR A 256 -27.96 16.61 29.11
C TYR A 256 -28.38 16.63 30.59
N ASP A 257 -27.82 15.73 31.41
CA ASP A 257 -28.14 15.63 32.84
C ASP A 257 -27.86 16.96 33.56
N LEU A 258 -26.69 17.56 33.31
CA LEU A 258 -26.32 18.85 33.89
C LEU A 258 -27.24 19.99 33.42
N ARG A 259 -27.66 19.98 32.16
CA ARG A 259 -28.60 21.00 31.64
C ARG A 259 -29.93 20.93 32.38
N GLU A 260 -30.48 19.74 32.55
CA GLU A 260 -31.76 19.53 33.27
C GLU A 260 -31.64 19.94 34.75
N GLU A 261 -30.54 19.59 35.43
CA GLU A 261 -30.28 20.03 36.80
C GLU A 261 -30.22 21.56 36.91
N LEU A 262 -29.55 22.24 35.98
CA LEU A 262 -29.43 23.70 35.96
C LEU A 262 -30.77 24.39 35.70
N LEU A 263 -31.62 23.82 34.83
CA LEU A 263 -32.98 24.31 34.58
C LEU A 263 -33.85 24.17 35.83
N GLN A 264 -33.84 23.02 36.48
CA GLN A 264 -34.58 22.80 37.74
C GLN A 264 -34.09 23.72 38.87
N LEU A 265 -32.78 23.99 38.95
CA LEU A 265 -32.22 24.96 39.89
C LEU A 265 -32.65 26.40 39.56
N ALA A 266 -32.75 26.75 38.27
CA ALA A 266 -33.24 28.06 37.84
C ALA A 266 -34.71 28.28 38.22
N GLU A 267 -35.55 27.28 38.00
CA GLU A 267 -36.97 27.29 38.39
C GLU A 267 -37.13 27.38 39.92
N ARG A 268 -36.44 26.54 40.70
CA ARG A 268 -36.49 26.60 42.18
C ARG A 268 -36.05 27.96 42.73
N CYS A 269 -34.99 28.54 42.17
CA CYS A 269 -34.52 29.88 42.55
C CYS A 269 -35.55 30.96 42.21
N HIS A 270 -36.23 30.85 41.07
CA HIS A 270 -37.30 31.77 40.67
C HIS A 270 -38.51 31.64 41.60
N GLU A 271 -38.99 30.43 41.88
CA GLU A 271 -40.08 30.19 42.83
C GLU A 271 -39.77 30.71 44.23
N SER A 272 -38.54 30.51 44.73
CA SER A 272 -38.13 31.04 46.03
C SER A 272 -38.15 32.56 46.08
N LYS A 273 -37.81 33.25 44.99
CA LYS A 273 -37.89 34.72 44.89
C LYS A 273 -39.33 35.19 44.81
N LYS A 274 -40.19 34.50 44.06
CA LYS A 274 -41.63 34.76 43.99
C LYS A 274 -42.30 34.67 45.38
N ARG A 275 -41.95 33.64 46.18
CA ARG A 275 -42.45 33.49 47.56
C ARG A 275 -42.00 34.62 48.51
N LYS A 276 -40.88 35.30 48.24
CA LYS A 276 -40.34 36.40 49.07
C LYS A 276 -40.90 37.79 48.69
N GLY A 277 -41.90 37.88 47.82
CA GLY A 277 -42.66 39.13 47.59
C GLY A 277 -41.96 40.19 46.76
N ALA A 278 -41.12 39.82 45.78
CA ALA A 278 -40.46 40.79 44.89
C ALA A 278 -41.32 41.08 43.63
N ASP A 279 -41.90 42.28 43.55
CA ASP A 279 -42.76 42.81 42.45
C ASP A 279 -42.01 43.21 41.16
N ALA A 280 -41.26 42.29 40.55
CA ALA A 280 -40.64 42.53 39.23
C ALA A 280 -41.36 41.73 38.12
N PRO A 281 -41.24 42.09 36.84
CA PRO A 281 -41.71 41.27 35.72
C PRO A 281 -40.82 40.01 35.60
N GLN A 282 -41.01 39.04 36.50
CA GLN A 282 -40.03 37.98 36.78
C GLN A 282 -39.98 36.87 35.71
N THR A 283 -40.97 36.75 34.83
CA THR A 283 -41.01 35.73 33.78
C THR A 283 -39.87 35.91 32.77
N SER A 284 -39.58 37.16 32.36
CA SER A 284 -38.49 37.41 31.40
C SER A 284 -37.12 37.00 31.97
N ALA A 285 -36.87 37.20 33.26
CA ALA A 285 -35.58 36.86 33.87
C ALA A 285 -35.34 35.34 33.98
N LEU A 286 -36.39 34.54 34.15
CA LEU A 286 -36.29 33.08 34.10
C LEU A 286 -36.10 32.59 32.66
N GLU A 287 -36.83 33.19 31.71
CA GLU A 287 -36.67 32.93 30.29
C GLU A 287 -35.26 33.27 29.82
N ASP A 288 -34.72 34.44 30.17
CA ASP A 288 -33.36 34.88 29.85
C ASP A 288 -32.30 33.91 30.39
N ARG A 289 -32.47 33.44 31.62
CA ARG A 289 -31.56 32.48 32.24
C ARG A 289 -31.66 31.10 31.61
N SER A 290 -32.86 30.66 31.27
CA SER A 290 -33.09 29.37 30.58
C SER A 290 -32.52 29.41 29.16
N ASN A 291 -32.71 30.53 28.45
CA ASN A 291 -32.12 30.79 27.14
C ASN A 291 -30.59 30.81 27.22
N ALA A 292 -30.01 31.45 28.25
CA ALA A 292 -28.56 31.46 28.45
C ALA A 292 -28.01 30.04 28.69
N ILE A 293 -28.68 29.23 29.52
CA ILE A 293 -28.33 27.82 29.73
C ILE A 293 -28.37 27.07 28.40
N TYR A 294 -29.49 27.16 27.67
CA TYR A 294 -29.64 26.52 26.37
C TYR A 294 -28.52 26.91 25.39
N LEU A 295 -28.21 28.20 25.28
CA LEU A 295 -27.17 28.69 24.37
C LEU A 295 -25.77 28.18 24.73
N VAL A 296 -25.43 28.06 26.02
CA VAL A 296 -24.14 27.50 26.47
C VAL A 296 -24.00 26.05 26.00
N PHE A 297 -25.02 25.21 26.25
CA PHE A 297 -25.00 23.81 25.86
C PHE A 297 -25.07 23.62 24.34
N LYS A 298 -25.86 24.46 23.64
CA LYS A 298 -25.88 24.49 22.18
C LYS A 298 -24.50 24.81 21.60
N ASN A 299 -23.86 25.89 22.06
CA ASN A 299 -22.54 26.29 21.58
C ASN A 299 -21.44 25.26 21.91
N SER A 300 -21.57 24.54 23.04
CA SER A 300 -20.68 23.42 23.38
C SER A 300 -20.79 22.29 22.34
N ALA A 301 -22.01 21.94 21.92
CA ALA A 301 -22.27 20.88 20.95
C ALA A 301 -21.77 21.20 19.52
N GLN A 302 -21.86 22.47 19.09
CA GLN A 302 -21.50 22.92 17.74
C GLN A 302 -19.98 22.92 17.44
N ARG A 303 -19.11 22.74 18.45
CA ARG A 303 -17.65 22.69 18.25
C ARG A 303 -17.16 21.46 17.44
N ASN A 304 -18.05 20.52 17.14
CA ASN A 304 -17.75 19.28 16.41
C ASN A 304 -18.37 19.24 15.00
N GLU A 305 -18.70 20.38 14.39
CA GLU A 305 -19.38 20.44 13.08
C GLU A 305 -18.47 20.34 11.84
N VAL A 306 -19.05 19.85 10.75
CA VAL A 306 -18.42 19.56 9.43
C VAL A 306 -17.73 20.77 8.79
N SER A 307 -18.20 21.99 9.10
CA SER A 307 -17.65 23.26 8.59
C SER A 307 -16.18 23.48 8.97
N SER A 308 -15.63 22.68 9.89
CA SER A 308 -14.24 22.76 10.34
C SER A 308 -13.24 21.89 9.57
N ILE A 309 -13.66 21.02 8.63
CA ILE A 309 -12.71 20.16 7.88
C ILE A 309 -12.01 21.00 6.79
N PRO A 310 -10.67 21.13 6.80
CA PRO A 310 -9.96 21.87 5.77
C PRO A 310 -10.16 21.26 4.37
N LYS A 311 -10.59 22.05 3.39
CA LYS A 311 -10.84 21.54 2.02
C LYS A 311 -9.60 20.87 1.38
N GLY A 312 -8.40 21.34 1.74
CA GLY A 312 -7.14 20.82 1.19
C GLY A 312 -6.78 19.39 1.61
N ILE A 313 -7.44 18.83 2.63
CA ILE A 313 -7.23 17.43 3.06
C ILE A 313 -8.27 16.46 2.51
N ILE A 314 -9.28 16.96 1.79
CA ILE A 314 -10.35 16.17 1.21
C ILE A 314 -9.91 15.69 -0.18
N CYS A 315 -9.99 14.38 -0.40
CA CYS A 315 -9.75 13.81 -1.72
C CYS A 315 -10.87 14.23 -2.68
N ARG A 316 -10.52 14.80 -3.83
CA ARG A 316 -11.51 15.18 -4.85
C ARG A 316 -12.26 13.99 -5.43
N LEU A 317 -11.63 12.82 -5.49
CA LEU A 317 -12.22 11.60 -6.04
C LEU A 317 -13.14 10.90 -5.03
N SER A 318 -12.65 10.64 -3.81
CA SER A 318 -13.44 9.89 -2.81
C SER A 318 -14.36 10.76 -1.95
N ARG A 319 -14.22 12.09 -2.01
CA ARG A 319 -14.97 13.06 -1.18
C ARG A 319 -14.79 12.88 0.34
N LYS A 320 -13.74 12.18 0.74
CA LYS A 320 -13.37 11.90 2.13
C LYS A 320 -12.02 12.52 2.47
N VAL A 321 -11.72 12.68 3.75
CA VAL A 321 -10.37 13.01 4.22
C VAL A 321 -9.38 11.94 3.73
N MET A 322 -8.28 12.35 3.10
CA MET A 322 -7.24 11.45 2.58
C MET A 322 -6.53 10.73 3.74
N ILE A 323 -6.34 9.42 3.64
CA ILE A 323 -5.60 8.64 4.64
C ILE A 323 -4.15 8.44 4.19
N ASP A 324 -3.93 8.20 2.90
CA ASP A 324 -2.61 8.10 2.30
C ASP A 324 -2.52 9.03 1.08
N PRO A 325 -2.24 10.34 1.29
CA PRO A 325 -2.22 11.31 0.22
C PRO A 325 -1.04 11.07 -0.73
N VAL A 326 -1.36 10.92 -2.01
CA VAL A 326 -0.40 10.76 -3.10
C VAL A 326 -0.62 11.81 -4.18
N THR A 327 0.47 12.35 -4.70
CA THR A 327 0.48 13.37 -5.74
C THR A 327 0.77 12.72 -7.09
N SER A 328 -0.07 12.99 -8.09
CA SER A 328 0.17 12.60 -9.47
C SER A 328 1.38 13.35 -10.05
N PRO A 329 1.99 12.87 -11.15
CA PRO A 329 3.05 13.59 -11.84
C PRO A 329 2.67 15.02 -12.28
N PHE A 330 1.36 15.28 -12.38
CA PHE A 330 0.79 16.56 -12.80
C PHE A 330 0.41 17.47 -11.60
N GLY A 331 0.77 17.07 -10.38
CA GLY A 331 0.60 17.90 -9.17
C GLY A 331 -0.76 17.76 -8.48
N GLN A 332 -1.65 16.90 -8.97
CA GLN A 332 -2.96 16.67 -8.35
C GLN A 332 -2.81 15.65 -7.20
N THR A 333 -3.33 15.97 -6.01
CA THR A 333 -3.27 15.06 -4.85
C THR A 333 -4.58 14.30 -4.66
N TYR A 334 -4.47 13.01 -4.39
CA TYR A 334 -5.58 12.08 -4.17
C TYR A 334 -5.29 11.18 -2.97
N ASP A 335 -6.32 10.49 -2.49
CA ASP A 335 -6.13 9.34 -1.62
C ASP A 335 -5.64 8.15 -2.47
N ARG A 336 -4.61 7.44 -2.01
CA ARG A 336 -3.99 6.32 -2.74
C ARG A 336 -5.00 5.27 -3.19
N GLU A 337 -5.84 4.80 -2.28
CA GLU A 337 -6.76 3.70 -2.57
C GLU A 337 -7.71 4.08 -3.71
N ALA A 338 -8.28 5.28 -3.61
CA ALA A 338 -9.21 5.80 -4.61
C ALA A 338 -8.55 5.99 -5.99
N ILE A 339 -7.34 6.57 -6.05
CA ILE A 339 -6.67 6.81 -7.34
C ILE A 339 -6.14 5.52 -7.96
N GLU A 340 -5.60 4.59 -7.18
CA GLU A 340 -5.11 3.31 -7.71
C GLU A 340 -6.26 2.47 -8.27
N GLU A 341 -7.41 2.44 -7.59
CA GLU A 341 -8.62 1.79 -8.10
C GLU A 341 -9.11 2.45 -9.41
N HIS A 342 -9.12 3.79 -9.46
CA HIS A 342 -9.52 4.50 -10.67
C HIS A 342 -8.59 4.19 -11.85
N LEU A 343 -7.27 4.31 -11.66
CA LEU A 343 -6.29 4.06 -12.72
C LEU A 343 -6.38 2.62 -13.25
N ALA A 344 -6.66 1.65 -12.38
CA ALA A 344 -6.88 0.26 -12.76
C ALA A 344 -8.12 0.09 -13.67
N LYS A 345 -9.18 0.88 -13.44
CA LYS A 345 -10.41 0.86 -14.25
C LYS A 345 -10.30 1.71 -15.53
N SER A 346 -9.63 2.87 -15.47
CA SER A 346 -9.56 3.85 -16.56
C SER A 346 -8.44 3.57 -17.56
N GLY A 347 -7.56 2.59 -17.30
CA GLY A 347 -6.40 2.34 -18.14
C GLY A 347 -5.33 3.43 -18.02
N GLY A 348 -5.19 4.02 -16.82
CA GLY A 348 -4.15 4.99 -16.48
C GLY A 348 -4.47 6.44 -16.86
N CYS A 349 -5.74 6.81 -17.02
CA CYS A 349 -6.14 8.21 -17.22
C CYS A 349 -6.47 8.89 -15.88
N ASP A 350 -6.14 10.17 -15.73
CA ASP A 350 -6.49 10.97 -14.56
C ASP A 350 -8.02 11.12 -14.44
N PRO A 351 -8.60 11.07 -13.22
CA PRO A 351 -10.05 11.18 -13.05
C PRO A 351 -10.64 12.52 -13.48
N PHE A 352 -9.86 13.59 -13.47
CA PHE A 352 -10.33 14.97 -13.73
C PHE A 352 -9.71 15.59 -14.98
N ASN A 353 -8.72 14.94 -15.59
CA ASN A 353 -8.14 15.37 -16.86
C ASN A 353 -7.80 14.16 -17.76
N ALA A 354 -8.66 13.87 -18.73
CA ALA A 354 -8.48 12.72 -19.63
C ALA A 354 -7.18 12.78 -20.47
N ASN A 355 -6.56 13.96 -20.62
CA ASN A 355 -5.30 14.13 -21.33
C ASN A 355 -4.07 13.75 -20.48
N GLU A 356 -4.22 13.70 -19.16
CA GLU A 356 -3.17 13.32 -18.23
C GLU A 356 -3.18 11.81 -18.02
N ARG A 357 -2.09 11.13 -18.40
CA ARG A 357 -1.98 9.67 -18.27
C ARG A 357 -0.77 9.27 -17.44
N TYR A 358 -0.98 8.38 -16.48
CA TYR A 358 0.04 7.87 -15.59
C TYR A 358 -0.34 6.53 -14.96
N THR A 359 0.64 5.84 -14.43
CA THR A 359 0.50 4.56 -13.73
C THR A 359 0.62 4.74 -12.23
N ALA A 360 0.10 3.79 -11.45
CA ALA A 360 0.22 3.81 -9.98
C ALA A 360 1.68 3.92 -9.49
N SER A 361 2.65 3.41 -10.24
CA SER A 361 4.08 3.54 -9.92
C SER A 361 4.64 4.96 -10.03
N GLN A 362 3.94 5.85 -10.73
CA GLN A 362 4.35 7.25 -10.90
C GLN A 362 3.74 8.17 -9.82
N LEU A 363 2.94 7.63 -8.91
CA LEU A 363 2.38 8.37 -7.78
C LEU A 363 3.46 8.67 -6.74
N ILE A 364 3.54 9.93 -6.31
CA ILE A 364 4.54 10.42 -5.36
C ILE A 364 3.89 10.55 -3.99
N ASN A 365 4.50 9.97 -2.96
CA ASN A 365 3.98 10.06 -1.59
C ASN A 365 4.05 11.52 -1.09
N ASN A 366 2.91 12.09 -0.69
CA ASN A 366 2.87 13.43 -0.13
C ASN A 366 3.02 13.39 1.40
N LEU A 367 4.25 13.16 1.86
CA LEU A 367 4.55 12.99 3.29
C LEU A 367 4.21 14.23 4.13
N ALA A 368 4.37 15.43 3.56
CA ALA A 368 4.03 16.68 4.24
C ALA A 368 2.52 16.78 4.51
N LEU A 369 1.70 16.50 3.50
CA LEU A 369 0.25 16.49 3.67
C LEU A 369 -0.19 15.34 4.58
N LYS A 370 0.44 14.17 4.48
CA LYS A 370 0.17 13.03 5.38
C LYS A 370 0.39 13.41 6.85
N ASN A 371 1.53 14.00 7.18
CA ASN A 371 1.82 14.45 8.55
C ASN A 371 0.80 15.47 9.05
N PHE A 372 0.38 16.41 8.20
CA PHE A 372 -0.65 17.39 8.54
C PHE A 372 -2.01 16.71 8.81
N ILE A 373 -2.41 15.78 7.95
CA ILE A 373 -3.68 15.04 8.10
C ILE A 373 -3.66 14.17 9.36
N ASP A 374 -2.55 13.50 9.65
CA ASP A 374 -2.42 12.65 10.84
C ASP A 374 -2.59 13.48 12.13
N GLN A 375 -1.98 14.66 12.20
CA GLN A 375 -2.17 15.60 13.33
C GLN A 375 -3.61 16.11 13.41
N PHE A 376 -4.26 16.36 12.28
CA PHE A 376 -5.65 16.78 12.23
C PHE A 376 -6.58 15.66 12.75
N LEU A 377 -6.44 14.43 12.24
CA LEU A 377 -7.26 13.28 12.63
C LEU A 377 -7.00 12.82 14.07
N GLU A 378 -5.82 13.09 14.63
CA GLU A 378 -5.56 12.87 16.05
C GLU A 378 -6.40 13.79 16.95
N LYS A 379 -6.57 15.05 16.55
CA LYS A 379 -7.40 16.04 17.28
C LYS A 379 -8.88 15.95 16.94
N HIS A 380 -9.21 15.52 15.73
CA HIS A 380 -10.57 15.44 15.20
C HIS A 380 -10.89 14.04 14.65
N PRO A 381 -10.93 12.97 15.50
CA PRO A 381 -11.19 11.61 15.03
C PRO A 381 -12.51 11.43 14.29
N TRP A 382 -13.51 12.25 14.60
CA TRP A 382 -14.83 12.24 13.97
C TRP A 382 -14.80 12.54 12.47
N ALA A 383 -13.76 13.22 11.98
CA ALA A 383 -13.62 13.57 10.57
C ALA A 383 -13.23 12.37 9.70
N PHE A 384 -12.77 11.27 10.30
CA PHE A 384 -12.44 10.04 9.58
C PHE A 384 -13.68 9.44 8.90
N GLU A 385 -13.56 9.11 7.61
CA GLU A 385 -14.66 8.66 6.71
C GLU A 385 -15.83 9.64 6.56
N HIS A 386 -15.72 10.85 7.09
CA HIS A 386 -16.73 11.86 6.86
C HIS A 386 -16.79 12.20 5.37
N VAL A 387 -17.99 12.18 4.79
CA VAL A 387 -18.22 12.49 3.37
C VAL A 387 -18.66 13.95 3.27
N CYS A 388 -17.88 14.74 2.53
CA CYS A 388 -18.09 16.18 2.37
C CYS A 388 -18.72 16.56 1.02
#